data_AF-A0A4W6D345-F1
#
_entry.id   AF-A0A4W6D345-F1
#
_cell.length_a   1.000
_cell.length_b   1.000
_cell.length_c   1.000
_cell.angle_alpha   90.00
_cell.angle_beta   90.00
_cell.angle_gamma   90.00
#
_symmetry.space_group_name_H-M   'P 1'
#
loop_
_entity.id
_entity.type
_entity.pdbx_description
1 polymer ?
#
loop_
_entity_poly.entity_id
_entity_poly.type
_entity_poly.pdbx_seq_one_letter_code
_entity_poly.pdbx_strand_id
1 'polypeptide(L)'
;MWLWALLPVSLAVFGTVGIWTVFAVAVTNGSVNLTEGVPFISECGTYTPQSCLFSQICNICSVLALWIVVIRFQQVRDYGNHGKANIVSIVLGFISSVGISVIGNFQQSVLMKIHLLGAFLAFFLGLAYFWVQLFLTYQGSAVSGQMLGGACQGDVLHPLHHPGHCYECSPEDRISLLGCCV
;
A
#
# COMPACT_ATOMS: atom_id res chain seq x y z
N MET A 1 -3.90 11.09 -13.07
CA MET A 1 -3.48 10.74 -11.70
C MET A 1 -4.36 9.66 -11.04
N TRP A 2 -5.66 9.52 -11.39
CA TRP A 2 -6.56 8.53 -10.78
C TRP A 2 -6.30 7.05 -11.10
N LEU A 3 -5.67 6.75 -12.25
CA LEU A 3 -5.42 5.36 -12.67
C LEU A 3 -4.57 4.58 -11.66
N TRP A 4 -3.58 5.24 -11.04
CA TRP A 4 -2.69 4.62 -10.05
C TRP A 4 -3.41 4.24 -8.75
N ALA A 5 -4.54 4.88 -8.45
CA ALA A 5 -5.37 4.53 -7.29
C ALA A 5 -6.07 3.18 -7.46
N LEU A 6 -6.14 2.64 -8.68
CA LEU A 6 -6.66 1.29 -8.92
C LEU A 6 -5.68 0.19 -8.48
N LEU A 7 -4.37 0.46 -8.40
CA LEU A 7 -3.40 -0.59 -8.07
C LEU A 7 -3.62 -1.20 -6.67
N PRO A 8 -3.78 -0.43 -5.58
CA PRO A 8 -4.09 -0.99 -4.27
C PRO A 8 -5.44 -1.72 -4.25
N VAL A 9 -6.43 -1.23 -5.00
CA VAL A 9 -7.75 -1.88 -5.12
C VAL A 9 -7.60 -3.23 -5.81
N SER A 10 -6.88 -3.28 -6.92
CA SER A 10 -6.57 -4.51 -7.64
C SER A 10 -5.82 -5.49 -6.74
N LEU A 11 -4.81 -5.05 -6.01
CA LEU A 11 -4.07 -5.89 -5.06
C LEU A 11 -5.01 -6.52 -4.02
N ALA A 12 -5.90 -5.71 -3.43
CA ALA A 12 -6.88 -6.20 -2.46
C ALA A 12 -7.86 -7.21 -3.10
N VAL A 13 -8.39 -6.91 -4.28
CA VAL A 13 -9.31 -7.82 -5.00
C VAL A 13 -8.63 -9.14 -5.34
N PHE A 14 -7.46 -9.12 -5.99
CA PHE A 14 -6.73 -10.33 -6.35
C PHE A 14 -6.32 -11.15 -5.12
N GLY A 15 -5.83 -10.49 -4.06
CA GLY A 15 -5.47 -11.15 -2.81
C GLY A 15 -6.67 -11.82 -2.14
N THR A 16 -7.77 -11.08 -1.94
CA THR A 16 -8.97 -11.60 -1.29
C THR A 16 -9.63 -12.70 -2.11
N VAL A 17 -9.95 -12.44 -3.39
CA VAL A 17 -10.59 -13.44 -4.26
C VAL A 17 -9.70 -14.68 -4.39
N GLY A 18 -8.39 -14.49 -4.51
CA GLY A 18 -7.45 -15.58 -4.65
C GLY A 18 -7.36 -16.48 -3.42
N ILE A 19 -7.27 -15.90 -2.21
CA ILE A 19 -7.28 -16.65 -0.95
C ILE A 19 -8.54 -17.50 -0.83
N TRP A 20 -9.72 -16.90 -1.07
CA TRP A 20 -10.99 -17.62 -0.98
C TRP A 20 -11.13 -18.70 -2.05
N THR A 21 -10.62 -18.46 -3.26
CA THR A 21 -10.64 -19.45 -4.34
C THR A 21 -9.79 -20.66 -3.99
N VAL A 22 -8.55 -20.46 -3.52
CA VAL A 22 -7.65 -21.55 -3.11
C VAL A 22 -8.26 -22.36 -1.97
N PHE A 23 -8.82 -21.67 -0.97
CA PHE A 23 -9.51 -22.31 0.15
C PHE A 23 -10.72 -23.13 -0.32
N ALA A 24 -11.59 -22.55 -1.15
CA ALA A 24 -12.78 -23.23 -1.65
C ALA A 24 -12.42 -24.49 -2.44
N VAL A 25 -11.43 -24.42 -3.34
CA VAL A 25 -10.96 -25.60 -4.09
C VAL A 25 -10.44 -26.68 -3.14
N ALA A 26 -9.63 -26.31 -2.14
CA ALA A 26 -9.08 -27.24 -1.16
C ALA A 26 -10.17 -27.94 -0.30
N VAL A 27 -11.25 -27.23 0.04
CA VAL A 27 -12.38 -27.83 0.75
C VAL A 27 -13.18 -28.74 -0.18
N THR A 28 -13.48 -28.30 -1.40
CA THR A 28 -14.31 -29.07 -2.35
C THR A 28 -13.67 -30.38 -2.80
N ASN A 29 -12.34 -30.46 -2.85
CA ASN A 29 -11.63 -31.68 -3.20
C ASN A 29 -11.17 -32.51 -2.00
N GLY A 30 -11.51 -32.09 -0.78
CA GLY A 30 -11.17 -32.79 0.45
C GLY A 30 -9.68 -32.80 0.79
N SER A 31 -8.88 -31.89 0.24
CA SER A 31 -7.44 -31.83 0.53
C SER A 31 -7.11 -31.24 1.90
N VAL A 32 -8.09 -30.64 2.58
CA VAL A 32 -7.98 -30.11 3.94
C VAL A 32 -9.12 -30.61 4.82
N ASN A 33 -8.84 -30.88 6.09
CA ASN A 33 -9.82 -31.39 7.03
C ASN A 33 -10.32 -30.29 7.98
N LEU A 34 -11.58 -29.86 7.80
CA LEU A 34 -12.18 -28.82 8.64
C LEU A 34 -12.55 -29.30 10.05
N THR A 35 -12.57 -30.62 10.31
CA THR A 35 -12.83 -31.13 11.68
C THR A 35 -11.63 -30.98 12.61
N GLU A 36 -10.42 -30.85 12.06
CA GLU A 36 -9.17 -30.67 12.82
C GLU A 36 -8.86 -29.19 13.11
N GLY A 37 -9.52 -28.28 12.41
CA GLY A 37 -9.37 -26.84 12.58
C GLY A 37 -9.51 -26.08 11.26
N VAL A 38 -9.32 -24.75 11.32
CA VAL A 38 -9.24 -23.92 10.11
C VAL A 38 -7.80 -24.03 9.57
N PRO A 39 -7.60 -24.61 8.37
CA PRO A 39 -6.28 -24.82 7.80
C PRO A 39 -5.62 -23.48 7.43
N PHE A 40 -4.29 -23.47 7.38
CA PHE A 40 -3.57 -22.31 6.85
C PHE A 40 -3.81 -22.18 5.34
N ILE A 41 -3.81 -20.95 4.82
CA ILE A 41 -4.01 -20.74 3.37
C ILE A 41 -2.88 -21.36 2.55
N SER A 42 -1.64 -21.33 3.05
CA SER A 42 -0.49 -22.01 2.46
C SER A 42 -0.66 -23.52 2.39
N GLU A 43 -1.35 -24.11 3.36
CA GLU A 43 -1.70 -25.52 3.39
C GLU A 43 -2.73 -25.85 2.30
N CYS A 44 -3.77 -25.01 2.17
CA CYS A 44 -4.77 -25.12 1.09
C CYS A 44 -4.13 -25.06 -0.31
N GLY A 45 -3.05 -24.28 -0.45
CA GLY A 45 -2.25 -24.16 -1.68
C GLY A 45 -1.19 -25.26 -1.89
N THR A 46 -1.27 -26.39 -1.19
CA THR A 46 -0.23 -27.43 -1.26
C THR A 46 -0.32 -28.30 -2.51
N TYR A 47 -1.52 -28.78 -2.85
CA TYR A 47 -1.72 -29.78 -3.89
C TYR A 47 -2.13 -29.14 -5.22
N THR A 48 -1.95 -29.87 -6.32
CA THR A 48 -2.44 -29.44 -7.65
C THR A 48 -3.94 -29.68 -7.76
N PRO A 49 -4.73 -28.73 -8.30
CA PRO A 49 -4.35 -27.47 -8.96
C PRO A 49 -4.20 -26.24 -8.04
N GLN A 50 -4.48 -26.34 -6.74
CA GLN A 50 -4.50 -25.21 -5.80
C GLN A 50 -3.14 -24.51 -5.70
N SER A 51 -2.04 -25.26 -5.75
CA SER A 51 -0.68 -24.72 -5.71
C SER A 51 -0.36 -23.83 -6.90
N CYS A 52 -0.82 -24.21 -8.09
CA CYS A 52 -0.69 -23.38 -9.29
C CYS A 52 -1.48 -22.09 -9.15
N LEU A 53 -2.73 -22.17 -8.67
CA LEU A 53 -3.56 -20.99 -8.44
C LEU A 53 -2.92 -20.05 -7.40
N PHE A 54 -2.51 -20.61 -6.26
CA PHE A 54 -1.85 -19.86 -5.19
C PHE A 54 -0.58 -19.16 -5.66
N SER A 55 0.29 -19.86 -6.39
CA SER A 55 1.50 -19.28 -7.00
C SER A 55 1.17 -18.12 -7.94
N GLN A 56 0.19 -18.29 -8.84
CA GLN A 56 -0.18 -17.24 -9.79
C GLN A 56 -0.74 -16.00 -9.09
N ILE A 57 -1.64 -16.18 -8.12
CA ILE A 57 -2.18 -15.07 -7.32
C ILE A 57 -1.06 -14.35 -6.58
N CYS A 58 -0.19 -15.08 -5.87
CA CYS A 58 0.93 -14.48 -5.14
C CYS A 58 1.90 -13.73 -6.07
N ASN A 59 2.24 -14.26 -7.23
CA ASN A 59 3.12 -13.59 -8.18
C ASN A 59 2.48 -12.31 -8.76
N ILE A 60 1.18 -12.31 -9.07
CA ILE A 60 0.44 -11.10 -9.47
C ILE A 60 0.47 -10.07 -8.34
N CYS A 61 0.16 -10.48 -7.11
CA CYS A 61 0.20 -9.61 -5.93
C CYS A 61 1.60 -9.06 -5.66
N SER A 62 2.65 -9.86 -5.88
CA SER A 62 4.05 -9.44 -5.72
C SER A 62 4.40 -8.30 -6.68
N VAL A 63 4.02 -8.42 -7.96
CA VAL A 63 4.25 -7.36 -8.96
C VAL A 63 3.43 -6.11 -8.65
N LEU A 64 2.15 -6.27 -8.29
CA LEU A 64 1.30 -5.13 -7.91
C LEU A 64 1.84 -4.41 -6.67
N ALA A 65 2.26 -5.16 -5.65
CA ALA A 65 2.87 -4.60 -4.44
C ALA A 65 4.15 -3.83 -4.77
N LEU A 66 5.02 -4.38 -5.63
CA LEU A 66 6.24 -3.71 -6.07
C LEU A 66 5.96 -2.37 -6.74
N TRP A 67 4.97 -2.32 -7.66
CA TRP A 67 4.55 -1.06 -8.29
C TRP A 67 3.99 -0.06 -7.28
N ILE A 68 3.15 -0.50 -6.34
CA ILE A 68 2.60 0.35 -5.29
C ILE A 68 3.74 0.94 -4.44
N VAL A 69 4.72 0.13 -4.06
CA VAL A 69 5.89 0.56 -3.27
C VAL A 69 6.68 1.65 -4.00
N VAL A 70 6.96 1.46 -5.29
CA VAL A 70 7.69 2.46 -6.10
C VAL A 70 6.91 3.76 -6.24
N ILE A 71 5.61 3.67 -6.53
CA ILE A 71 4.75 4.85 -6.67
C ILE A 71 4.66 5.60 -5.34
N ARG A 72 4.48 4.89 -4.22
CA ARG A 72 4.41 5.54 -2.90
C ARG A 72 5.72 6.21 -2.53
N PHE A 73 6.86 5.59 -2.83
CA PHE A 73 8.16 6.21 -2.62
C PHE A 73 8.28 7.53 -3.38
N GLN A 74 7.88 7.55 -4.65
CA GLN A 74 7.91 8.76 -5.47
C GLN A 74 6.95 9.82 -4.94
N GLN A 75 5.70 9.45 -4.64
CA GLN A 75 4.72 10.37 -4.05
C GLN A 75 5.26 11.06 -2.78
N VAL A 76 5.87 10.31 -1.87
CA VAL A 76 6.44 10.88 -0.63
C VAL A 76 7.58 11.86 -0.94
N ARG A 77 8.37 11.62 -2.00
CA ARG A 77 9.39 12.58 -2.46
C ARG A 77 8.77 13.83 -3.06
N ASP A 78 7.70 13.68 -3.83
CA ASP A 78 7.01 14.80 -4.49
C ASP A 78 6.34 15.72 -3.45
N TYR A 79 5.91 15.17 -2.31
CA TYR A 79 5.47 15.94 -1.14
C TYR A 79 6.62 16.59 -0.34
N GLY A 80 7.86 16.56 -0.84
CA GLY A 80 9.02 17.23 -0.26
C GLY A 80 9.77 16.42 0.81
N ASN A 81 9.43 15.16 1.04
CA ASN A 81 10.12 14.31 2.03
C ASN A 81 11.17 13.40 1.37
N HIS A 82 12.42 13.86 1.41
CA HIS A 82 13.61 13.10 0.96
C HIS A 82 14.34 12.38 2.10
N GLY A 83 13.68 12.20 3.25
CA GLY A 83 14.29 11.64 4.45
C GLY A 83 14.61 10.15 4.36
N LYS A 84 15.47 9.68 5.27
CA LYS A 84 15.89 8.27 5.38
C LYS A 84 14.71 7.32 5.57
N ALA A 85 13.63 7.76 6.23
CA ALA A 85 12.43 6.95 6.43
C ALA A 85 11.77 6.52 5.11
N ASN A 86 11.76 7.38 4.08
CA ASN A 86 11.22 7.02 2.77
C ASN A 86 12.10 5.95 2.08
N ILE A 87 13.44 6.10 2.16
CA ILE A 87 14.40 5.10 1.65
C ILE A 87 14.26 3.75 2.37
N VAL A 88 14.13 3.76 3.70
CA VAL A 88 13.88 2.52 4.47
C VAL A 88 12.57 1.88 4.03
N SER A 89 11.52 2.66 3.79
CA SER A 89 10.23 2.13 3.36
C SER A 89 10.33 1.40 2.02
N ILE A 90 11.00 1.97 1.00
CA ILE A 90 11.10 1.31 -0.31
C ILE A 90 11.89 0.01 -0.22
N VAL A 91 12.96 -0.04 0.58
CA VAL A 91 13.73 -1.26 0.83
C VAL A 91 12.86 -2.34 1.50
N LEU A 92 12.12 -2.00 2.56
CA LEU A 92 11.20 -2.92 3.22
C LEU A 92 10.13 -3.44 2.27
N GLY A 93 9.54 -2.56 1.46
CA GLY A 93 8.51 -2.91 0.48
C GLY A 93 9.01 -3.85 -0.62
N PHE A 94 10.23 -3.64 -1.12
CA PHE A 94 10.85 -4.56 -2.09
C PHE A 94 11.10 -5.94 -1.50
N ILE A 95 11.71 -6.02 -0.30
CA ILE A 95 11.99 -7.30 0.35
C ILE A 95 10.68 -8.04 0.66
N SER A 96 9.65 -7.33 1.12
CA SER A 96 8.31 -7.91 1.35
C SER A 96 7.69 -8.45 0.05
N SER A 97 7.79 -7.70 -1.06
CA SER A 97 7.28 -8.14 -2.36
C SER A 97 7.97 -9.42 -2.84
N VAL A 98 9.28 -9.55 -2.62
CA VAL A 98 10.02 -10.81 -2.87
C VAL A 98 9.49 -11.93 -1.97
N GLY A 99 9.24 -11.65 -0.70
CA GLY A 99 8.60 -12.60 0.23
C GLY A 99 7.28 -13.17 -0.29
N ILE A 100 6.42 -12.32 -0.89
CA ILE A 100 5.15 -12.73 -1.50
C ILE A 100 5.39 -13.71 -2.68
N SER A 101 6.40 -13.48 -3.51
CA SER A 101 6.74 -14.43 -4.58
C SER A 101 7.29 -15.74 -4.01
N VAL A 102 8.15 -15.69 -2.99
CA VAL A 102 8.71 -16.89 -2.36
C VAL A 102 7.61 -17.76 -1.75
N ILE A 103 6.70 -17.20 -0.95
CA ILE A 103 5.62 -17.99 -0.34
C ILE A 103 4.72 -18.65 -1.40
N GLY A 104 4.49 -17.98 -2.53
CA GLY A 104 3.68 -18.50 -3.64
C GLY A 104 4.32 -19.66 -4.41
N ASN A 105 5.64 -19.71 -4.52
CA ASN A 105 6.34 -20.70 -5.37
C ASN A 105 6.95 -21.86 -4.58
N PHE A 106 7.23 -21.68 -3.28
CA PHE A 106 7.78 -22.73 -2.44
C PHE A 106 6.71 -23.23 -1.48
N GLN A 107 6.07 -24.35 -1.80
CA GLN A 107 4.98 -24.92 -1.00
C GLN A 107 5.48 -25.30 0.40
N GLN A 108 4.60 -25.12 1.38
CA GLN A 108 4.86 -25.44 2.77
C GLN A 108 5.26 -26.91 2.98
N SER A 109 4.61 -27.84 2.28
CA SER A 109 4.84 -29.29 2.40
C SER A 109 6.13 -29.78 1.75
N VAL A 110 6.65 -29.06 0.75
CA VAL A 110 7.83 -29.47 -0.02
C VAL A 110 9.09 -28.86 0.59
N LEU A 111 9.07 -27.55 0.88
CA LEU A 111 10.26 -26.82 1.33
C LEU A 111 9.92 -25.80 2.43
N MET A 112 9.36 -26.32 3.53
CA MET A 112 8.91 -25.56 4.73
C MET A 112 9.84 -24.41 5.14
N LYS A 113 11.16 -24.65 5.18
CA LYS A 113 12.13 -23.63 5.62
C LYS A 113 12.09 -22.38 4.74
N ILE A 114 12.06 -22.56 3.42
CA ILE A 114 12.01 -21.44 2.46
C ILE A 114 10.62 -20.82 2.44
N HIS A 115 9.57 -21.63 2.57
CA HIS A 115 8.19 -21.14 2.70
C HIS A 115 8.04 -20.19 3.90
N LEU A 116 8.52 -20.60 5.08
CA LEU A 116 8.47 -19.79 6.30
C LEU A 116 9.34 -18.53 6.20
N LEU A 117 10.50 -18.59 5.52
CA LEU A 117 11.27 -17.40 5.21
C LEU A 117 10.45 -16.44 4.33
N GLY A 118 9.82 -16.94 3.26
CA GLY A 118 8.95 -16.15 2.41
C GLY A 118 7.79 -15.51 3.18
N ALA A 119 7.11 -16.28 4.04
CA ALA A 119 6.05 -15.79 4.91
C ALA A 119 6.55 -14.70 5.87
N PHE A 120 7.71 -14.90 6.50
CA PHE A 120 8.30 -13.90 7.38
C PHE A 120 8.57 -12.59 6.65
N LEU A 121 9.22 -12.66 5.49
CA LEU A 121 9.53 -11.50 4.66
C LEU A 121 8.26 -10.79 4.18
N ALA A 122 7.25 -11.54 3.71
CA ALA A 122 6.00 -10.99 3.23
C ALA A 122 5.24 -10.25 4.33
N PHE A 123 4.96 -10.93 5.46
CA PHE A 123 4.08 -10.40 6.50
C PHE A 123 4.77 -9.39 7.43
N PHE A 124 5.92 -9.73 8.01
CA PHE A 124 6.53 -8.85 9.03
C PHE A 124 7.20 -7.63 8.42
N LEU A 125 7.93 -7.79 7.30
CA LEU A 125 8.52 -6.63 6.63
C LEU A 125 7.47 -5.82 5.86
N GLY A 126 6.41 -6.46 5.38
CA GLY A 126 5.24 -5.77 4.80
C GLY A 126 4.52 -4.93 5.86
N LEU A 127 4.31 -5.48 7.06
CA LEU A 127 3.74 -4.73 8.18
C LEU A 127 4.65 -3.56 8.59
N ALA A 128 5.96 -3.77 8.67
CA ALA A 128 6.92 -2.70 8.93
C ALA A 128 6.85 -1.61 7.85
N TYR A 129 6.75 -1.98 6.57
CA TYR A 129 6.52 -1.05 5.47
C TYR A 129 5.26 -0.20 5.70
N PHE A 130 4.14 -0.82 6.04
CA PHE A 130 2.88 -0.10 6.30
C PHE A 130 2.99 0.86 7.49
N TRP A 131 3.67 0.49 8.57
CA TRP A 131 3.92 1.40 9.70
C TRP A 131 4.77 2.60 9.32
N VAL A 132 5.84 2.40 8.54
CA VAL A 132 6.68 3.50 8.06
C VAL A 132 5.89 4.40 7.09
N GLN A 133 5.11 3.83 6.18
CA GLN A 133 4.24 4.60 5.28
C GLN A 133 3.15 5.38 6.02
N LEU A 134 2.57 4.79 7.08
CA LEU A 134 1.62 5.46 7.95
C LEU A 134 2.26 6.67 8.62
N PHE A 135 3.46 6.49 9.21
CA PHE A 135 4.22 7.58 9.81
C PHE A 135 4.57 8.70 8.80
N LEU A 136 5.03 8.34 7.61
CA LEU A 136 5.34 9.30 6.54
C LEU A 136 4.10 10.08 6.09
N THR A 137 2.95 9.39 5.98
CA THR A 137 1.67 10.02 5.62
C THR A 137 1.20 10.99 6.69
N TYR A 138 1.27 10.62 7.98
CA TYR A 138 0.90 11.53 9.07
C TYR A 138 1.77 12.79 9.11
N GLN A 139 3.08 12.65 8.91
CA GLN A 139 3.96 13.81 8.84
C GLN A 139 3.66 14.70 7.62
N GLY A 140 3.40 14.11 6.45
CA GLY A 140 3.02 14.86 5.25
C GLY A 140 1.73 15.65 5.42
N SER A 141 0.69 15.03 6.01
CA SER A 141 -0.59 15.68 6.29
C SER A 141 -0.45 16.83 7.30
N ALA A 142 0.40 16.69 8.32
CA ALA A 142 0.66 17.75 9.29
C ALA A 142 1.34 18.98 8.64
N VAL A 143 2.33 18.75 7.77
CA VAL A 143 3.00 19.83 7.03
C VAL A 143 2.06 20.51 6.04
N SER A 144 1.25 19.74 5.29
CA SER A 144 0.25 20.30 4.39
C SER A 144 -0.81 21.13 5.13
N GLY A 145 -1.27 20.65 6.29
CA GLY A 145 -2.20 21.39 7.15
C GLY A 145 -1.59 22.67 7.75
N GLN A 146 -0.30 22.66 8.10
CA GLN A 146 0.42 23.86 8.54
C GLN A 146 0.64 24.87 7.41
N MET A 147 0.91 24.42 6.18
CA MET A 147 1.04 25.32 5.03
C MET A 147 -0.31 25.95 4.66
N LEU A 148 -1.40 25.18 4.70
CA LEU A 148 -2.76 25.70 4.49
C LEU A 148 -3.19 26.65 5.63
N GLY A 149 -2.91 26.30 6.88
CA GLY A 149 -3.21 27.16 8.03
C GLY A 149 -2.34 28.42 8.10
N GLY A 150 -1.07 28.32 7.69
CA GLY A 150 -0.14 29.45 7.61
C GLY A 150 -0.47 30.43 6.49
N ALA A 151 -0.99 29.94 5.36
CA ALA A 151 -1.52 30.79 4.30
C ALA A 151 -2.75 31.61 4.77
N CYS A 152 -3.56 31.09 5.70
CA CYS A 152 -4.66 31.83 6.31
C CYS A 152 -4.25 32.75 7.46
N GLN A 153 -3.02 32.64 7.99
CA GLN A 153 -2.54 33.41 9.14
C GLN A 153 -1.62 34.59 8.72
N GLY A 154 -1.38 34.77 7.42
CA GLY A 154 -0.49 35.80 6.86
C GLY A 154 -1.11 37.20 6.71
N ASP A 155 -2.43 37.34 6.79
CA ASP A 155 -3.08 38.65 6.75
C ASP A 155 -3.14 39.22 8.17
N VAL A 156 -2.12 40.01 8.51
CA VAL A 156 -2.09 40.89 9.67
C VAL A 156 -3.36 41.74 9.66
N LEU A 157 -4.27 41.49 10.63
CA LEU A 157 -5.42 42.33 10.91
C LEU A 157 -4.96 43.78 11.15
N HIS A 158 -5.12 44.64 10.15
CA HIS A 158 -5.26 46.07 10.37
C HIS A 158 -6.73 46.35 10.72
N PRO A 159 -7.03 46.97 11.88
CA PRO A 159 -8.40 47.30 12.23
C PRO A 159 -8.85 48.49 11.39
N LEU A 160 -9.48 48.22 10.25
CA LEU A 160 -10.24 49.23 9.52
C LEU A 160 -11.72 49.07 9.82
N HIS A 161 -12.18 50.07 10.56
CA HIS A 161 -13.54 50.38 10.94
C HIS A 161 -14.40 50.58 9.68
N HIS A 162 -15.19 49.60 9.26
CA HIS A 162 -16.41 49.83 8.45
C HIS A 162 -17.29 48.56 8.38
N PRO A 163 -18.63 48.67 8.52
CA PRO A 163 -19.54 47.53 8.41
C PRO A 163 -20.04 47.38 6.97
N GLY A 164 -19.97 46.17 6.42
CA GLY A 164 -20.83 45.74 5.30
C GLY A 164 -20.10 45.27 4.04
N HIS A 165 -20.40 44.01 3.71
CA HIS A 165 -20.40 43.37 2.37
C HIS A 165 -19.15 42.64 1.84
N CYS A 166 -19.34 41.32 1.72
CA CYS A 166 -18.90 40.36 0.68
C CYS A 166 -17.44 40.41 0.20
N TYR A 167 -16.67 39.41 0.61
CA TYR A 167 -15.36 39.11 0.02
C TYR A 167 -15.53 38.50 -1.38
N GLU A 168 -15.26 39.27 -2.43
CA GLU A 168 -14.90 38.75 -3.75
C GLU A 168 -13.38 38.45 -3.75
N CYS A 169 -13.00 37.20 -4.02
CA CYS A 169 -11.59 36.89 -4.32
C CYS A 169 -11.22 37.59 -5.64
N SER A 170 -10.18 38.43 -5.57
CA SER A 170 -9.62 39.12 -6.74
C SER A 170 -9.18 38.11 -7.82
N PRO A 171 -9.40 38.39 -9.13
CA PRO A 171 -9.14 37.43 -10.21
C PRO A 171 -7.65 37.16 -10.48
N GLU A 172 -6.72 37.87 -9.83
CA GLU A 172 -5.30 37.86 -10.17
C GLU A 172 -4.50 36.68 -9.56
N ASP A 173 -5.04 35.98 -8.56
CA ASP A 173 -4.37 34.80 -7.97
C ASP A 173 -4.53 33.50 -8.78
N ARG A 174 -5.19 33.57 -9.94
CA ARG A 174 -5.40 32.39 -10.80
C ARG A 174 -4.15 31.95 -11.59
N ILE A 175 -3.08 32.75 -11.59
CA ILE A 175 -1.89 32.48 -12.42
C ILE A 175 -0.77 31.73 -11.67
N SER A 176 -0.67 31.82 -10.33
CA SER A 176 0.37 31.10 -9.58
C SER A 176 0.03 29.65 -9.22
N LEU A 177 -1.22 29.19 -9.43
CA LEU A 177 -1.63 27.81 -9.18
C LEU A 177 -1.34 26.83 -10.34
N LEU A 178 -0.79 27.31 -11.46
CA LEU A 178 -0.43 26.48 -12.62
C LEU A 178 0.98 25.86 -12.56
N GLY A 179 1.76 26.13 -11.50
CA GLY A 179 3.14 25.65 -11.35
C GLY A 179 3.35 24.33 -10.59
N CYS A 180 2.33 23.81 -9.89
CA CYS A 180 2.41 22.52 -9.19
C CYS A 180 1.65 21.42 -9.94
N CYS A 181 2.13 21.10 -11.15
CA CYS A 181 1.81 19.85 -11.86
C CYS A 181 2.93 19.54 -12.87
N VAL A 182 4.05 19.01 -12.38
CA VAL A 182 4.87 17.97 -13.05
C VAL A 182 5.39 17.04 -11.97
#